data_AF-A0A7C1ZUA0-F1
#
_entry.id   AF-A0A7C1ZUA0-F1
#
_cell.length_a   1.000
_cell.length_b   1.000
_cell.length_c   1.000
_cell.angle_alpha   90.00
_cell.angle_beta   90.00
_cell.angle_gamma   90.00
#
_symmetry.space_group_name_H-M   'P 1'
#
loop_
_entity.id
_entity.type
_entity.pdbx_description
1 polymer ?
#
loop_
_entity_poly.entity_id
_entity_poly.type
_entity_poly.pdbx_seq_one_letter_code
_entity_poly.pdbx_strand_id
1 'polypeptide(L)'
;MRKAKNAVPIIIITARDAVEDRIKGLDYGADDYLVKPFLINELQARIRAVVRRNQGVADPILSNENLELNPVTREVKINNQTHLLSAREYAVLHALMLRPGTILSRDELEDRIYGWNEEVASNAIEFIIHGLRKKMGKEAIKNVRGLGWMVGK
;
A
#
# COMPACT_ATOMS: atom_id res chain seq x y z
N MET A 1 5.38 9.68 28.28
CA MET A 1 4.23 8.98 27.66
C MET A 1 4.15 7.49 28.04
N ARG A 2 5.13 6.63 27.72
CA ARG A 2 5.06 5.19 28.07
C ARG A 2 5.09 4.89 29.58
N LYS A 3 5.80 5.71 30.39
CA LYS A 3 5.75 5.66 31.87
C LYS A 3 4.34 5.86 32.47
N ALA A 4 3.41 6.47 31.72
CA ALA A 4 2.04 6.70 32.17
C ALA A 4 1.06 5.60 31.70
N LYS A 5 1.55 4.47 31.16
CA LYS A 5 0.73 3.37 30.58
C LYS A 5 -0.26 3.80 29.48
N ASN A 6 -0.03 4.95 28.84
CA ASN A 6 -0.84 5.34 27.69
C ASN A 6 -0.51 4.45 26.49
N ALA A 7 -1.53 3.78 25.95
CA ALA A 7 -1.42 2.89 24.79
C ALA A 7 -1.40 3.63 23.45
N VAL A 8 -1.29 4.96 23.44
CA VAL A 8 -1.27 5.73 22.18
C VAL A 8 -0.08 5.29 21.32
N PRO A 9 -0.30 4.89 20.06
CA PRO A 9 0.78 4.45 19.20
C PRO A 9 1.71 5.60 18.79
N ILE A 10 3.00 5.31 18.66
CA ILE A 10 4.07 6.28 18.37
C ILE A 10 4.81 5.88 17.10
N ILE A 11 4.88 6.78 16.13
CA ILE A 11 5.75 6.66 14.95
C ILE A 11 6.84 7.72 15.04
N ILE A 12 8.10 7.31 14.97
CA ILE A 12 9.23 8.25 14.94
C ILE A 12 9.58 8.55 13.48
N ILE A 13 9.69 9.84 13.15
CA ILE A 13 10.10 10.31 11.83
C ILE A 13 11.42 11.07 11.98
N THR A 14 12.47 10.67 11.26
CA THR A 14 13.81 11.27 11.43
C THR A 14 14.61 11.30 10.14
N ALA A 15 15.67 12.11 10.08
CA ALA A 15 16.70 12.04 9.03
C ALA A 15 17.89 11.15 9.43
N ARG A 16 17.88 10.56 10.63
CA ARG A 16 18.92 9.64 11.09
C ARG A 16 18.66 8.25 10.51
N ASP A 17 19.55 7.82 9.65
CA ASP A 17 19.50 6.61 8.83
C ASP A 17 20.32 5.45 9.41
N ALA A 18 21.12 5.70 10.45
CA ALA A 18 21.88 4.68 11.15
C ALA A 18 20.96 3.61 11.77
N VAL A 19 21.21 2.34 11.44
CA VAL A 19 20.45 1.18 11.93
C VAL A 19 20.37 1.16 13.47
N GLU A 20 21.43 1.60 14.14
CA GLU A 20 21.50 1.68 15.61
C GLU A 20 20.50 2.68 16.22
N ASP A 21 20.23 3.80 15.53
CA ASP A 21 19.27 4.81 15.99
C ASP A 21 17.82 4.34 15.81
N ARG A 22 17.56 3.47 14.83
CA ARG A 22 16.27 2.82 14.61
C ARG A 22 15.96 1.79 15.69
N ILE A 23 16.95 0.96 16.03
CA ILE A 23 16.84 -0.07 17.07
C ILE A 23 16.57 0.61 18.41
N LYS A 24 17.38 1.61 18.78
CA LYS A 24 17.17 2.38 20.02
C LYS A 24 15.78 3.01 20.07
N GLY A 25 15.31 3.62 18.97
CA GLY A 25 13.99 4.26 18.91
C GLY A 25 12.82 3.28 19.13
N LEU A 26 12.95 2.05 18.62
CA LEU A 26 11.97 0.98 18.84
C LEU A 26 12.06 0.44 20.27
N ASP A 27 13.26 0.24 20.81
CA ASP A 27 13.50 -0.22 22.19
C ASP A 27 12.99 0.78 23.25
N TYR A 28 13.00 2.09 22.94
CA TYR A 28 12.40 3.12 23.79
C TYR A 28 10.85 3.20 23.70
N GLY A 29 10.22 2.33 22.89
CA GLY A 29 8.77 2.12 22.87
C GLY A 29 8.02 2.82 21.74
N ALA A 30 8.68 3.09 20.61
CA ALA A 30 7.99 3.43 19.36
C ALA A 30 7.41 2.17 18.70
N ASP A 31 6.23 2.30 18.08
CA ASP A 31 5.55 1.20 17.38
C ASP A 31 5.96 1.09 15.90
N ASP A 32 6.55 2.15 15.34
CA ASP A 32 7.19 2.18 14.03
C ASP A 32 8.20 3.33 13.89
N TYR A 33 9.04 3.26 12.86
CA TYR A 33 10.11 4.21 12.57
C TYR A 33 10.19 4.49 11.06
N LEU A 34 10.24 5.77 10.68
CA LEU A 34 10.26 6.22 9.29
C LEU A 34 11.40 7.21 9.06
N VAL A 35 12.27 6.91 8.10
CA VAL A 35 13.41 7.77 7.75
C VAL A 35 12.99 8.75 6.65
N LYS A 36 13.49 9.98 6.70
CA LYS A 36 13.34 11.01 5.65
C LYS A 36 14.40 10.80 4.56
N PRO A 37 14.07 11.01 3.27
CA PRO A 37 12.75 11.36 2.74
C PRO A 37 11.80 10.15 2.68
N PHE A 38 10.51 10.37 2.89
CA PHE A 38 9.48 9.34 2.78
C PHE A 38 8.31 9.82 1.93
N LEU A 39 7.56 8.89 1.37
CA LEU A 39 6.33 9.18 0.64
C LEU A 39 5.16 9.38 1.62
N ILE A 40 4.27 10.33 1.33
CA ILE A 40 3.09 10.57 2.18
C ILE A 40 2.20 9.31 2.29
N ASN A 41 2.10 8.55 1.20
CA ASN A 41 1.35 7.28 1.17
C ASN A 41 2.00 6.20 2.04
N GLU A 42 3.33 6.22 2.19
CA GLU A 42 4.05 5.35 3.11
C GLU A 42 3.75 5.71 4.56
N LEU A 43 3.80 7.00 4.91
CA LEU A 43 3.45 7.46 6.25
C LEU A 43 1.99 7.10 6.59
N GLN A 44 1.05 7.34 5.67
CA GLN A 44 -0.35 6.98 5.87
C GLN A 44 -0.54 5.46 6.06
N ALA A 45 0.18 4.63 5.31
CA ALA A 45 0.13 3.17 5.48
C ALA A 45 0.68 2.74 6.84
N ARG A 46 1.77 3.36 7.31
CA ARG A 46 2.38 3.09 8.63
C ARG A 46 1.48 3.52 9.78
N ILE A 47 0.85 4.70 9.67
CA ILE A 47 -0.17 5.16 10.64
C ILE A 47 -1.30 4.14 10.75
N ARG A 48 -1.87 3.70 9.62
CA ARG A 48 -2.92 2.67 9.60
C ARG A 48 -2.43 1.37 10.26
N ALA A 49 -1.23 0.91 9.91
CA ALA A 49 -0.65 -0.33 10.46
C ALA A 49 -0.45 -0.29 11.98
N VAL A 50 0.00 0.85 12.49
CA VAL A 50 0.32 1.05 13.90
C VAL A 50 -0.96 1.21 14.74
N VAL A 51 -1.95 1.98 14.28
CA VAL A 51 -3.26 2.09 14.94
C VAL A 51 -3.95 0.74 15.00
N ARG A 52 -3.88 -0.02 13.91
CA ARG A 52 -4.54 -1.32 13.80
C ARG A 52 -3.91 -2.40 14.69
N ARG A 53 -2.57 -2.48 14.74
CA ARG A 53 -1.84 -3.39 15.65
C ARG A 53 -2.22 -3.14 17.11
N ASN A 54 -2.34 -1.88 17.49
CA ASN A 54 -2.74 -1.48 18.83
C ASN A 54 -4.21 -1.80 19.16
N GLN A 55 -5.06 -1.94 18.14
CA GLN A 55 -6.44 -2.41 18.26
C GLN A 55 -6.60 -3.94 18.14
N GLY A 56 -5.50 -4.69 17.93
CA GLY A 56 -5.54 -6.15 17.77
C GLY A 56 -6.15 -6.63 16.45
N VAL A 57 -6.36 -5.74 15.49
CA VAL A 57 -6.98 -6.05 14.21
C VAL A 57 -5.87 -6.41 13.21
N ALA A 58 -5.91 -7.56 12.56
CA ALA A 58 -5.09 -7.82 11.37
C ALA A 58 -5.67 -7.00 10.20
N ASP A 59 -4.85 -6.51 9.26
CA ASP A 59 -5.43 -5.88 8.07
C ASP A 59 -6.30 -6.95 7.42
N PRO A 60 -7.60 -6.69 7.16
CA PRO A 60 -8.39 -7.65 6.42
C PRO A 60 -7.69 -7.84 5.07
N ILE A 61 -7.43 -9.11 4.72
CA ILE A 61 -7.03 -9.47 3.37
C ILE A 61 -8.10 -8.87 2.46
N LEU A 62 -7.70 -7.98 1.56
CA LEU A 62 -8.62 -7.42 0.57
C LEU A 62 -8.88 -8.54 -0.43
N SER A 63 -10.12 -8.94 -0.60
CA SER A 63 -10.46 -10.02 -1.52
C SER A 63 -11.64 -9.68 -2.39
N ASN A 64 -11.66 -10.31 -3.56
CA ASN A 64 -12.83 -10.46 -4.42
C ASN A 64 -12.92 -11.93 -4.88
N GLU A 65 -13.78 -12.25 -5.85
CA GLU A 65 -13.98 -13.63 -6.32
C GLU A 65 -12.66 -14.37 -6.68
N ASN A 66 -11.64 -13.66 -7.17
CA ASN A 66 -10.46 -14.28 -7.78
C ASN A 66 -9.11 -13.81 -7.21
N LEU A 67 -9.09 -12.75 -6.41
CA LEU A 67 -7.89 -12.11 -5.90
C LEU A 67 -7.95 -12.00 -4.38
N GLU A 68 -6.81 -12.25 -3.74
CA GLU A 68 -6.56 -11.90 -2.34
C GLU A 68 -5.30 -11.04 -2.27
N LEU A 69 -5.41 -9.83 -1.73
CA LEU A 69 -4.28 -8.93 -1.52
C LEU A 69 -4.03 -8.79 -0.03
N ASN A 70 -2.82 -9.16 0.39
CA ASN A 70 -2.38 -9.01 1.77
C ASN A 70 -1.70 -7.64 1.95
N PRO A 71 -2.29 -6.72 2.73
CA PRO A 71 -1.73 -5.38 2.91
C PRO A 71 -0.43 -5.35 3.73
N VAL A 72 -0.14 -6.42 4.48
CA VAL A 72 1.08 -6.56 5.28
C VAL A 72 2.24 -7.06 4.43
N THR A 73 2.06 -8.15 3.69
CA THR A 73 3.13 -8.74 2.87
C THR A 73 3.26 -8.10 1.49
N ARG A 74 2.23 -7.34 1.05
CA ARG A 74 2.11 -6.78 -0.31
C ARG A 74 2.12 -7.85 -1.40
N GLU A 75 1.66 -9.03 -1.04
CA GLU A 75 1.50 -10.14 -1.98
C GLU A 75 0.05 -10.21 -2.44
N VAL A 76 -0.11 -10.50 -3.73
CA VAL A 76 -1.40 -10.89 -4.30
C VAL A 76 -1.41 -12.38 -4.55
N LYS A 77 -2.53 -13.03 -4.23
CA LYS A 77 -2.80 -14.42 -4.54
C LYS A 77 -3.95 -14.51 -5.54
N ILE A 78 -3.77 -15.34 -6.55
CA ILE A 78 -4.77 -15.69 -7.58
C ILE A 78 -4.61 -17.16 -7.96
N ASN A 79 -5.70 -17.91 -8.09
CA ASN A 79 -5.66 -19.33 -8.50
C ASN A 79 -4.60 -20.16 -7.74
N ASN A 80 -4.46 -19.88 -6.44
CA ASN A 80 -3.47 -20.50 -5.53
C ASN A 80 -1.99 -20.20 -5.83
N GLN A 81 -1.69 -19.22 -6.69
CA GLN A 81 -0.35 -18.68 -6.93
C GLN A 81 -0.19 -17.33 -6.25
N THR A 82 0.95 -17.12 -5.59
CA THR A 82 1.26 -15.89 -4.87
C THR A 82 2.35 -15.11 -5.60
N HIS A 83 2.14 -13.81 -5.76
CA HIS A 83 3.08 -12.89 -6.40
C HIS A 83 3.38 -11.70 -5.49
N LEU A 84 4.67 -11.44 -5.26
CA LEU A 84 5.11 -10.21 -4.62
C LEU A 84 4.93 -9.02 -5.57
N LEU A 85 4.34 -7.95 -5.06
CA LEU A 85 4.14 -6.71 -5.81
C LEU A 85 5.24 -5.70 -5.49
N SER A 86 5.69 -4.99 -6.52
CA SER A 86 6.44 -3.75 -6.33
C SER A 86 5.57 -2.69 -5.64
N ALA A 87 6.18 -1.64 -5.10
CA ALA A 87 5.45 -0.57 -4.42
C ALA A 87 4.36 0.07 -5.29
N ARG A 88 4.65 0.30 -6.58
CA ARG A 88 3.71 0.92 -7.54
C ARG A 88 2.59 -0.05 -7.94
N GLU A 89 2.90 -1.31 -8.19
CA GLU A 89 1.89 -2.35 -8.45
C GLU A 89 0.94 -2.53 -7.25
N TYR A 90 1.50 -2.59 -6.05
CA TYR A 90 0.73 -2.68 -4.81
C TYR A 90 -0.20 -1.48 -4.66
N ALA A 91 0.29 -0.25 -4.84
CA ALA A 91 -0.51 0.96 -4.68
C ALA A 91 -1.72 0.98 -5.62
N VAL A 92 -1.52 0.64 -6.91
CA VAL A 92 -2.60 0.57 -7.90
C VAL A 92 -3.61 -0.53 -7.54
N LEU A 93 -3.13 -1.75 -7.28
CA LEU A 93 -4.04 -2.86 -7.00
C LEU A 93 -4.81 -2.65 -5.69
N HIS A 94 -4.14 -2.17 -4.65
CA HIS A 94 -4.77 -1.82 -3.38
C HIS A 94 -5.86 -0.76 -3.56
N ALA A 95 -5.62 0.28 -4.37
CA ALA A 95 -6.63 1.29 -4.66
C ALA A 95 -7.88 0.69 -5.32
N LEU A 96 -7.70 -0.19 -6.31
CA LEU A 96 -8.81 -0.86 -6.99
C LEU A 96 -9.56 -1.83 -6.06
N MET A 97 -8.84 -2.57 -5.20
CA MET A 97 -9.41 -3.57 -4.29
C MET A 97 -10.02 -3.00 -3.01
N LEU A 98 -9.79 -1.71 -2.69
CA LEU A 98 -10.46 -1.06 -1.56
C LEU A 98 -11.98 -0.97 -1.76
N ARG A 99 -12.43 -0.84 -3.02
CA ARG A 99 -13.86 -0.82 -3.39
C ARG A 99 -14.08 -1.58 -4.70
N PRO A 100 -14.08 -2.92 -4.66
CA PRO A 100 -14.31 -3.75 -5.84
C PRO A 100 -15.59 -3.36 -6.59
N GLY A 101 -15.54 -3.33 -7.91
CA GLY A 101 -16.64 -2.81 -8.74
C GLY A 101 -16.59 -1.31 -9.04
N THR A 102 -15.74 -0.53 -8.36
CA THR A 102 -15.57 0.91 -8.63
C THR A 102 -14.58 1.12 -9.75
N ILE A 103 -14.87 2.08 -10.64
CA ILE A 103 -13.94 2.52 -11.69
C ILE A 103 -13.09 3.64 -11.13
N LEU A 104 -11.77 3.50 -11.24
CA LEU A 104 -10.81 4.58 -10.95
C LEU A 104 -10.22 5.10 -12.25
N SER A 105 -10.25 6.42 -12.42
CA SER A 105 -9.66 7.11 -13.57
C SER A 105 -8.14 7.05 -13.55
N ARG A 106 -7.52 7.50 -14.65
CA ARG A 106 -6.05 7.60 -14.71
C ARG A 106 -5.55 8.56 -13.63
N ASP A 107 -6.10 9.77 -13.58
CA ASP A 107 -5.69 10.82 -12.64
C ASP A 107 -5.86 10.35 -11.18
N GLU A 108 -6.96 9.65 -10.87
CA GLU A 108 -7.19 9.09 -9.54
C GLU A 108 -6.16 8.01 -9.16
N LEU A 109 -5.70 7.21 -10.13
CA LEU A 109 -4.65 6.21 -9.89
C LEU A 109 -3.27 6.87 -9.80
N GLU A 110 -3.01 7.90 -10.60
CA GLU A 110 -1.77 8.69 -10.57
C GLU A 110 -1.59 9.37 -9.22
N ASP A 111 -2.62 10.02 -8.69
CA ASP A 111 -2.61 10.61 -7.35
C ASP A 111 -2.29 9.60 -6.23
N ARG A 112 -2.60 8.32 -6.45
CA ARG A 112 -2.35 7.23 -5.48
C ARG A 112 -0.94 6.67 -5.56
N ILE A 113 -0.28 6.77 -6.72
CA ILE A 113 1.09 6.31 -6.90
C ILE A 113 2.12 7.43 -6.70
N TYR A 114 1.75 8.69 -6.92
CA TYR A 114 2.64 9.83 -6.84
C TYR A 114 2.37 10.71 -5.62
N GLY A 115 3.33 10.71 -4.70
CA GLY A 115 3.44 11.73 -3.67
C GLY A 115 4.27 12.90 -4.19
N TRP A 116 3.62 13.93 -4.73
CA TRP A 116 4.12 15.31 -4.83
C TRP A 116 5.47 15.62 -5.51
N ASN A 117 6.24 14.70 -6.12
CA ASN A 117 7.53 15.12 -6.74
C ASN A 117 8.21 14.19 -7.76
N GLU A 118 7.52 13.28 -8.45
CA GLU A 118 8.13 12.54 -9.59
C GLU A 118 7.44 12.93 -10.90
N GLU A 119 8.22 13.31 -11.91
CA GLU A 119 7.72 13.55 -13.27
C GLU A 119 6.99 12.30 -13.77
N VAL A 120 5.70 12.47 -14.07
CA VAL A 120 4.84 11.41 -14.57
C VAL A 120 5.28 11.07 -15.99
N ALA A 121 5.82 9.87 -16.20
CA ALA A 121 5.81 9.29 -17.53
C ALA A 121 4.34 9.10 -17.93
N SER A 122 3.89 9.76 -19.00
CA SER A 122 2.49 9.85 -19.44
C SER A 122 1.75 8.50 -19.60
N ASN A 123 2.48 7.38 -19.53
CA ASN A 123 1.99 6.01 -19.66
C ASN A 123 2.32 5.10 -18.45
N ALA A 124 2.66 5.66 -17.29
CA ALA A 124 3.09 4.89 -16.13
C ALA A 124 2.01 3.93 -15.62
N ILE A 125 0.75 4.38 -15.57
CA ILE A 125 -0.38 3.55 -15.13
C ILE A 125 -0.56 2.34 -16.04
N GLU A 126 -0.53 2.55 -17.36
CA GLU A 126 -0.68 1.48 -18.35
C GLU A 126 0.42 0.42 -18.20
N PHE A 127 1.67 0.87 -17.97
CA PHE A 127 2.80 -0.03 -17.74
C PHE A 127 2.61 -0.85 -16.45
N ILE A 128 2.18 -0.21 -15.36
CA ILE A 128 1.90 -0.89 -14.08
C ILE A 128 0.75 -1.90 -14.23
N ILE A 129 -0.35 -1.50 -14.87
CA ILE A 129 -1.50 -2.39 -15.14
C ILE A 129 -1.08 -3.57 -16.02
N HIS A 130 -0.21 -3.33 -17.01
CA HIS A 130 0.35 -4.41 -17.83
C HIS A 130 1.18 -5.38 -17.00
N GLY A 131 2.05 -4.89 -16.10
CA GLY A 131 2.82 -5.72 -15.17
C GLY A 131 1.94 -6.56 -14.24
N LEU A 132 0.92 -5.93 -13.66
CA LEU A 132 -0.11 -6.57 -12.84
C LEU A 132 -0.82 -7.69 -13.59
N ARG A 133 -1.28 -7.44 -14.82
CA ARG A 133 -1.93 -8.45 -15.67
C ARG A 133 -1.01 -9.59 -16.08
N LYS A 134 0.30 -9.35 -16.19
CA LYS A 134 1.27 -10.42 -16.44
C LYS A 134 1.36 -11.39 -15.27
N LYS A 135 1.22 -10.89 -14.03
CA LYS A 135 1.21 -11.71 -12.80
C LYS A 135 -0.14 -12.39 -12.57
N MET A 136 -1.24 -11.66 -12.76
CA MET A 136 -2.57 -12.09 -12.33
C MET A 136 -3.50 -12.55 -13.47
N GLY A 137 -3.06 -12.45 -14.72
CA GLY A 137 -3.91 -12.66 -15.88
C GLY A 137 -4.62 -11.38 -16.33
N LYS A 138 -4.99 -11.35 -17.62
CA LYS A 138 -5.53 -10.15 -18.28
C LYS A 138 -6.85 -9.67 -17.71
N GLU A 139 -7.69 -10.60 -17.25
CA GLU A 139 -9.04 -10.33 -16.75
C GLU A 139 -9.09 -9.84 -15.30
N ALA A 140 -7.99 -9.93 -14.56
CA ALA A 140 -7.92 -9.53 -13.15
C ALA A 140 -8.24 -8.03 -12.95
N ILE A 141 -7.86 -7.20 -13.91
CA ILE A 141 -8.18 -5.78 -13.95
C ILE A 141 -8.84 -5.48 -15.29
N LYS A 142 -10.07 -4.94 -15.26
CA LYS A 142 -10.83 -4.59 -16.45
C LYS A 142 -10.54 -3.14 -16.85
N ASN A 143 -10.38 -2.92 -18.15
CA ASN A 143 -10.31 -1.57 -18.72
C ASN A 143 -11.74 -1.13 -19.07
N VAL A 144 -12.17 0.02 -18.56
CA VAL A 144 -13.44 0.66 -18.92
C VAL A 144 -13.11 1.84 -19.81
N ARG A 145 -13.36 1.66 -21.12
CA ARG A 145 -12.92 2.59 -22.16
C ARG A 145 -13.37 4.03 -21.87
N GLY A 146 -12.41 4.95 -21.83
CA GLY A 146 -12.64 6.37 -21.59
C GLY A 146 -12.90 6.75 -20.12
N LEU A 147 -12.97 5.78 -19.20
CA LEU A 147 -13.27 6.01 -17.78
C LEU A 147 -12.13 5.58 -16.85
N GLY A 148 -11.43 4.50 -17.16
CA GLY A 148 -10.29 4.03 -16.36
C GLY A 148 -10.29 2.52 -16.14
N TRP A 149 -9.99 2.08 -14.92
CA TRP A 149 -9.82 0.67 -14.58
C TRP A 149 -10.63 0.26 -13.36
N MET A 150 -10.99 -1.02 -13.29
CA MET A 150 -11.70 -1.60 -12.16
C MET A 150 -11.29 -3.06 -11.93
N VAL A 151 -11.48 -3.55 -10.71
CA VAL A 151 -11.53 -4.98 -10.41
C VAL A 151 -12.98 -5.44 -10.22
N GLY A 152 -13.27 -6.70 -10.51
CA GLY A 152 -14.58 -7.30 -10.25
C GLY A 152 -14.94 -7.30 -8.76
N LYS A 153 -16.24 -7.42 -8.45
CA LYS A 153 -16.74 -7.57 -7.08
C LYS A 153 -16.28 -8.87 -6.43
#